data_AF-A0A445EKQ4-F1
#
_entry.id   AF-A0A445EKQ4-F1
#
_cell.length_a   1.000
_cell.length_b   1.000
_cell.length_c   1.000
_cell.angle_alpha   90.00
_cell.angle_beta   90.00
_cell.angle_gamma   90.00
#
_symmetry.space_group_name_H-M   'P 1'
#
loop_
_entity.id
_entity.type
_entity.pdbx_description
1 polymer ?
#
loop_
_entity_poly.entity_id
_entity_poly.type
_entity_poly.pdbx_seq_one_letter_code
_entity_poly.pdbx_strand_id
1 'polypeptide(L)'
;MDAFRATYEHVIRPVNSEEYWKKTGLLAPEPPTIKRPPGNPTKKKRKPDPVENSPDATKGRRTYMVTCQKCGQIGHNANTYKGPPRPKPLPKVKKNGQPTTRKNTSFAPPSQDEVQVSQIAPQPLP
;
A
#
# COMPACT_ATOMS: atom_id res chain seq x y z
N MET A 1 11.35 27.27 -32.08
CA MET A 1 10.32 26.22 -32.33
C MET A 1 10.93 24.95 -32.90
N ASP A 2 12.11 25.02 -33.53
CA ASP A 2 12.76 23.86 -34.16
C ASP A 2 13.19 22.78 -33.17
N ALA A 3 13.72 23.14 -32.01
CA ALA A 3 14.09 22.18 -30.96
C ALA A 3 12.88 21.34 -30.48
N PHE A 4 11.70 21.94 -30.39
CA PHE A 4 10.46 21.23 -30.02
C PHE A 4 10.01 20.26 -31.13
N ARG A 5 10.17 20.65 -32.40
CA ARG A 5 9.84 19.76 -33.53
C ARG A 5 10.81 18.58 -33.60
N ALA A 6 12.10 18.83 -33.40
CA ALA A 6 13.15 17.80 -33.39
C ALA A 6 12.93 16.76 -32.28
N THR A 7 12.43 17.16 -31.09
CA THR A 7 12.16 16.22 -29.99
C THR A 7 11.03 15.24 -30.28
N TYR A 8 10.05 15.64 -31.11
CA TYR A 8 8.87 14.83 -31.43
C TYR A 8 8.82 14.36 -32.88
N GLU A 9 9.88 14.60 -33.65
CA GLU A 9 10.00 14.16 -35.05
C GLU A 9 9.92 12.63 -35.17
N HIS A 10 10.46 11.93 -34.18
CA HIS A 10 10.53 10.48 -34.16
C HIS A 10 9.35 9.91 -33.36
N VAL A 11 8.33 9.42 -34.06
CA VAL A 11 7.17 8.76 -33.47
C VAL A 11 7.30 7.25 -33.63
N ILE A 12 7.13 6.52 -32.52
CA ILE A 12 6.97 5.06 -32.56
C ILE A 12 5.63 4.78 -33.23
N ARG A 13 5.67 4.25 -34.46
CA ARG A 13 4.46 3.84 -35.16
C ARG A 13 3.80 2.69 -34.40
N PRO A 14 2.46 2.67 -34.33
CA PRO A 14 1.76 1.53 -33.76
C PRO A 14 2.15 0.27 -34.53
N VAL A 15 2.40 -0.81 -33.79
CA VAL A 15 2.61 -2.13 -34.38
C VAL A 15 1.25 -2.77 -34.62
N ASN A 16 1.08 -3.42 -35.76
CA ASN A 16 -0.15 -4.16 -36.07
C ASN A 16 -0.38 -5.26 -35.02
N SER A 17 -1.64 -5.66 -34.83
CA SER A 17 -1.98 -6.77 -33.94
C SER A 17 -1.33 -8.08 -34.41
N GLU A 18 -1.22 -9.03 -33.48
CA GLU A 18 -0.61 -10.35 -33.70
C GLU A 18 -1.22 -11.11 -34.89
N GLU A 19 -2.49 -10.89 -35.19
CA GLU A 19 -3.20 -11.51 -36.32
C GLU A 19 -2.52 -11.23 -37.68
N TYR A 20 -1.93 -10.05 -37.85
CA TYR A 20 -1.24 -9.66 -39.09
C TYR A 20 0.22 -10.11 -39.13
N TRP A 21 0.74 -10.72 -38.07
CA TRP A 21 2.14 -11.15 -38.03
C TRP A 21 2.33 -12.45 -38.82
N LYS A 22 3.40 -12.52 -39.60
CA LYS A 22 3.75 -13.73 -40.36
C LYS A 22 4.13 -14.85 -39.39
N LYS A 23 3.34 -15.93 -39.37
CA LYS A 23 3.67 -17.14 -38.60
C LYS A 23 4.95 -17.74 -39.16
N THR A 24 6.00 -17.71 -38.35
CA THR A 24 7.29 -18.26 -38.70
C THR A 24 7.34 -19.67 -38.13
N GLY A 25 7.50 -20.71 -38.97
CA GLY A 25 7.56 -22.12 -38.54
C GLY A 25 8.87 -22.50 -37.82
N LEU A 26 9.60 -21.51 -37.32
CA LEU A 26 10.81 -21.71 -36.54
C LEU A 26 10.42 -22.11 -35.12
N LEU A 27 11.32 -22.83 -34.47
CA LEU A 27 11.20 -23.10 -33.04
C LEU A 27 11.15 -21.78 -32.27
N ALA A 28 10.30 -21.74 -31.25
CA ALA A 28 10.25 -20.61 -30.33
C ALA A 28 11.64 -20.43 -29.69
N PRO A 29 12.10 -19.18 -29.51
CA PRO A 29 13.34 -18.92 -28.82
C PRO A 29 13.28 -19.51 -27.40
N GLU A 30 14.38 -20.10 -26.95
CA GLU A 30 14.49 -20.58 -25.57
C GLU A 30 14.30 -19.38 -24.61
N PRO A 31 13.48 -19.52 -23.56
CA PRO A 31 13.28 -18.44 -22.61
C PRO A 31 14.63 -18.04 -21.99
N PRO A 32 14.86 -16.74 -21.74
CA PRO A 32 16.09 -16.31 -21.09
C PRO A 32 16.17 -16.93 -19.70
N THR A 33 17.38 -17.37 -19.32
CA THR A 33 17.60 -17.87 -17.97
C THR A 33 17.38 -16.75 -16.96
N ILE A 34 16.32 -16.85 -16.16
CA ILE A 34 16.01 -15.89 -15.11
C ILE A 34 17.07 -16.02 -14.00
N LYS A 35 17.99 -15.07 -13.92
CA LYS A 35 18.96 -14.97 -12.82
C LYS A 35 18.31 -14.23 -11.66
N ARG A 36 18.41 -14.79 -10.46
CA ARG A 36 18.05 -14.05 -9.24
C ARG A 36 18.98 -12.83 -9.14
N PRO A 37 18.45 -11.60 -9.02
CA PRO A 37 19.30 -10.44 -8.82
C PRO A 37 20.15 -10.66 -7.56
N PRO A 38 21.39 -10.13 -7.52
CA PRO A 38 22.20 -10.16 -6.31
C PRO A 38 21.36 -9.59 -5.17
N GLY A 39 21.26 -10.34 -4.07
CA GLY A 39 20.51 -9.92 -2.91
C GLY A 39 20.99 -8.55 -2.42
N ASN A 40 20.13 -7.82 -1.72
CA ASN A 40 20.52 -6.56 -1.12
C ASN A 40 21.79 -6.76 -0.28
N PRO A 41 22.81 -5.89 -0.40
CA PRO A 41 23.97 -5.96 0.47
C PRO A 41 23.46 -5.94 1.91
N THR A 42 23.71 -7.03 2.64
CA THR A 42 23.39 -7.12 4.06
C THR A 42 23.98 -5.90 4.73
N LYS A 43 23.20 -5.21 5.57
CA LYS A 43 23.67 -4.07 6.36
C LYS A 43 24.85 -4.51 7.22
N LYS A 44 26.06 -4.48 6.66
CA LYS A 44 27.29 -4.55 7.44
C LYS A 44 27.24 -3.29 8.28
N LYS A 45 27.15 -3.46 9.60
CA LYS A 45 27.15 -2.33 10.52
C LYS A 45 28.35 -1.46 10.14
N ARG A 46 28.09 -0.19 9.81
CA ARG A 46 29.15 0.80 9.66
C ARG A 46 30.03 0.69 10.90
N LYS A 47 31.35 0.68 10.72
CA LYS A 47 32.25 0.87 11.84
C LYS A 47 31.97 2.30 12.33
N PRO A 48 31.53 2.49 13.58
CA PRO A 48 31.29 3.83 14.09
C PRO A 48 32.61 4.59 14.00
N ASP A 49 32.54 5.79 13.43
CA ASP A 49 33.65 6.74 13.43
C ASP A 49 33.95 7.11 14.90
N PRO A 50 35.22 7.33 15.31
CA PRO A 50 35.54 7.75 16.68
C PRO A 50 34.78 9.01 17.13
N VAL A 51 34.29 9.83 16.20
CA VAL A 51 33.51 11.06 16.44
C VAL A 51 32.00 10.80 16.58
N GLU A 52 31.51 9.61 16.25
CA GLU A 52 30.07 9.30 16.33
C GLU A 52 29.66 9.04 17.80
N ASN A 53 28.99 10.01 18.41
CA ASN A 53 28.41 9.87 19.75
C ASN A 53 27.51 8.62 19.80
N SER A 54 27.81 7.69 20.70
CA SER A 54 26.99 6.49 20.89
C SER A 54 25.55 6.90 21.22
N PRO A 55 24.51 6.24 20.67
CA PRO A 55 23.15 6.56 21.07
C PRO A 55 22.99 6.30 22.56
N ASP A 56 22.64 7.34 23.32
CA ASP A 56 22.35 7.29 24.75
C ASP A 56 21.53 6.02 25.07
N ALA A 57 22.15 5.03 25.72
CA ALA A 57 21.51 3.77 26.10
C ALA A 57 20.30 3.95 27.05
N THR A 58 20.07 5.19 27.48
CA THR A 58 19.01 5.65 28.38
C THR A 58 17.74 6.08 27.63
N LYS A 59 17.83 6.54 26.37
CA LYS A 59 16.66 6.96 25.56
C LYS A 59 16.03 5.77 24.86
N GLY A 60 15.38 4.86 25.60
CA GLY A 60 14.61 3.81 24.91
C GLY A 60 14.02 2.69 25.75
N ARG A 61 14.45 2.49 27.00
CA ARG A 61 13.87 1.43 27.85
C ARG A 61 12.68 1.96 28.65
N ARG A 62 11.54 2.17 27.98
CA ARG A 62 10.25 2.17 28.68
C ARG A 62 9.79 0.72 28.81
N THR A 63 10.07 0.11 29.96
CA THR A 63 9.45 -1.15 30.33
C THR A 63 7.99 -0.85 30.69
N TYR A 64 7.04 -1.18 29.81
CA TYR A 64 5.62 -1.04 30.15
C TYR A 64 5.19 -2.21 31.04
N MET A 65 4.67 -1.88 32.22
CA MET A 65 4.07 -2.87 33.12
C MET A 65 2.72 -3.32 32.54
N VAL A 66 2.61 -4.59 32.15
CA VAL A 66 1.38 -5.17 31.59
C VAL A 66 0.45 -5.59 32.72
N THR A 67 -0.76 -5.07 32.75
CA THR A 67 -1.82 -5.49 33.68
C THR A 67 -2.77 -6.47 33.01
N CYS A 68 -3.01 -7.61 33.65
CA CYS A 68 -3.94 -8.63 33.17
C CYS A 68 -5.40 -8.17 33.32
N GLN A 69 -6.19 -8.17 32.24
CA GLN A 69 -7.60 -7.78 32.31
C GLN A 69 -8.49 -8.79 33.05
N LYS A 70 -8.08 -10.06 33.16
CA LYS A 70 -8.86 -11.11 33.82
C LYS A 70 -8.70 -11.10 35.35
N CYS A 71 -7.49 -10.85 35.85
CA CYS A 71 -7.19 -10.88 37.29
C CYS A 71 -6.78 -9.53 37.87
N GLY A 72 -6.48 -8.53 37.05
CA GLY A 72 -6.05 -7.20 37.46
C GLY A 72 -4.62 -7.12 38.00
N GLN A 73 -3.85 -8.21 37.98
CA GLN A 73 -2.47 -8.23 38.46
C GLN A 73 -1.49 -7.82 37.36
N ILE A 74 -0.37 -7.21 37.78
CA ILE A 74 0.70 -6.74 36.90
C ILE A 74 1.68 -7.89 36.63
N GLY A 75 2.27 -7.92 35.43
CA GLY A 75 3.34 -8.84 35.04
C GLY A 75 2.96 -9.93 34.05
N HIS A 76 1.67 -10.06 33.71
CA HIS A 76 1.21 -10.97 32.66
C HIS A 76 0.00 -10.41 31.91
N ASN A 77 -0.23 -10.89 30.69
CA ASN A 77 -1.39 -10.52 29.89
C ASN A 77 -2.57 -11.48 30.15
N ALA A 78 -3.76 -11.14 29.64
CA ALA A 78 -4.95 -11.97 29.79
C ALA A 78 -4.86 -13.34 29.08
N ASN A 79 -3.94 -13.50 28.13
CA ASN A 79 -3.77 -14.73 27.35
C ASN A 79 -2.97 -15.78 28.12
N THR A 80 -1.98 -15.37 28.92
CA THR A 80 -1.16 -16.27 29.75
C THR A 80 -1.83 -16.61 31.09
N TYR A 81 -2.93 -15.94 31.44
CA TYR A 81 -3.65 -16.18 32.69
C TYR A 81 -4.44 -17.49 32.65
N LYS A 82 -4.15 -18.40 33.61
CA LYS A 82 -4.78 -19.72 33.77
C LYS A 82 -5.75 -19.83 34.96
N GLY A 83 -6.00 -18.73 35.67
CA GLY A 83 -6.90 -18.71 36.84
C GLY A 83 -8.34 -18.32 36.51
N PRO A 84 -9.25 -18.35 37.51
CA PRO A 84 -10.62 -17.91 37.35
C PRO A 84 -10.69 -16.39 37.14
N PRO A 85 -11.56 -15.89 36.24
CA PRO A 85 -11.72 -14.46 36.02
C PRO A 85 -12.27 -13.79 37.29
N ARG A 86 -11.82 -12.55 37.57
CA ARG A 86 -12.37 -11.76 38.67
C ARG A 86 -13.86 -11.49 38.40
N PRO A 87 -14.74 -11.56 39.41
CA PRO A 87 -16.13 -11.11 39.26
C PRO A 87 -16.14 -9.64 38.82
N LYS A 88 -16.86 -9.35 37.74
CA LYS A 88 -16.97 -7.99 37.17
C LYS A 88 -17.56 -7.06 38.24
N PRO A 89 -16.94 -5.91 38.54
CA PRO A 89 -17.63 -4.88 39.31
C PRO A 89 -18.88 -4.43 38.55
N LEU A 90 -19.95 -4.14 39.30
CA LEU A 90 -21.22 -3.66 38.75
C LEU A 90 -20.99 -2.47 37.79
N PRO A 91 -21.71 -2.42 36.65
CA PRO A 91 -21.52 -1.36 35.66
C PRO A 91 -21.84 0.00 36.27
N LYS A 92 -20.84 0.90 36.32
CA LYS A 92 -21.05 2.31 36.66
C LYS A 92 -21.81 2.97 35.51
N VAL A 93 -23.02 3.46 35.81
CA VAL A 93 -23.85 4.27 34.90
C VAL A 93 -23.01 5.45 34.37
N LYS A 94 -22.81 5.52 33.05
CA LYS A 94 -22.22 6.69 32.39
C LYS A 94 -23.28 7.79 32.32
N LYS A 95 -23.06 8.91 33.00
CA LYS A 95 -23.80 10.15 32.70
C LYS A 95 -23.30 10.67 31.35
N ASN A 96 -24.21 10.81 30.39
CA ASN A 96 -23.95 11.35 29.06
C ASN A 96 -23.64 12.85 29.15
N GLY A 97 -22.45 13.24 28.68
CA GLY A 97 -22.03 14.64 28.54
C GLY A 97 -21.71 14.97 27.08
N GLN A 98 -22.71 15.57 26.41
CA GLN A 98 -22.68 16.54 25.31
C GLN A 98 -21.92 16.24 23.99
N PRO A 99 -22.61 16.18 22.83
CA PRO A 99 -21.96 16.12 21.52
C PRO A 99 -21.45 17.50 21.09
N THR A 100 -20.17 17.60 20.75
CA THR A 100 -19.60 18.74 20.04
C THR A 100 -19.86 18.58 18.54
N THR A 101 -20.57 19.55 17.98
CA THR A 101 -20.89 19.64 16.56
C THR A 101 -19.63 19.78 15.71
N ARG A 102 -19.37 18.82 14.81
CA ARG A 102 -18.52 19.03 13.64
C ARG A 102 -19.39 18.95 12.40
N LYS A 103 -19.67 20.13 11.83
CA LYS A 103 -20.26 20.25 10.50
C LYS A 103 -19.19 19.84 9.50
N ASN A 104 -19.42 18.79 8.72
CA ASN A 104 -18.74 18.62 7.44
C ASN A 104 -19.76 18.22 6.40
N THR A 105 -19.95 19.16 5.49
CA THR A 105 -20.82 19.16 4.33
C THR A 105 -20.62 17.92 3.47
N SER A 106 -21.72 17.23 3.25
CA SER A 106 -21.93 16.21 2.22
C SER A 106 -21.77 16.83 0.83
N PHE A 107 -20.87 16.29 0.01
CA PHE A 107 -21.01 16.33 -1.43
C PHE A 107 -21.20 14.90 -1.92
N ALA A 108 -22.40 14.63 -2.42
CA ALA A 108 -22.81 13.35 -2.99
C ALA A 108 -22.04 13.06 -4.29
N PRO A 109 -21.79 11.78 -4.63
CA PRO A 109 -21.28 11.42 -5.96
C PRO A 109 -22.39 11.63 -7.01
N PRO A 110 -22.11 12.30 -8.15
CA PRO A 110 -23.09 12.40 -9.21
C PRO A 110 -23.33 11.04 -9.89
N SER A 111 -24.61 10.75 -10.07
CA SER A 111 -25.18 9.65 -10.83
C SER A 111 -24.62 9.59 -12.25
N GLN A 112 -24.25 8.40 -12.72
CA GLN A 112 -23.90 8.18 -14.12
C GLN A 112 -25.21 8.02 -14.91
N ASP A 113 -25.59 9.06 -15.64
CA ASP A 113 -26.59 8.93 -16.71
C ASP A 113 -25.98 8.16 -17.88
N GLU A 114 -26.69 7.10 -18.25
CA GLU A 114 -26.47 6.25 -19.40
C GLU A 114 -26.65 7.09 -20.68
N VAL A 115 -25.62 7.18 -21.53
CA VAL A 115 -25.75 7.76 -22.86
C VAL A 115 -25.38 6.69 -23.88
N GLN A 116 -26.40 6.18 -24.56
CA GLN A 116 -26.26 5.34 -25.74
C GLN A 116 -25.50 6.08 -26.85
N VAL A 117 -24.33 5.58 -27.24
CA VAL A 117 -23.66 5.99 -28.47
C VAL A 117 -24.07 5.01 -29.56
N SER A 118 -25.01 5.47 -30.38
CA SER A 118 -25.45 4.81 -31.61
C SER A 118 -24.33 4.82 -32.65
N GLN A 119 -24.10 3.67 -33.28
CA GLN A 119 -23.11 3.45 -34.33
C GLN A 119 -23.60 4.07 -35.64
N ILE A 120 -22.78 4.91 -36.28
CA ILE A 120 -23.00 5.33 -37.67
C ILE A 120 -21.68 5.16 -38.42
N ALA A 121 -21.65 4.19 -39.34
CA ALA A 121 -20.57 3.97 -40.29
C ALA A 121 -20.70 4.96 -41.47
N PRO A 122 -19.62 5.58 -41.97
CA PRO A 122 -19.65 6.31 -43.22
C PRO A 122 -19.51 5.36 -44.42
N GLN A 123 -20.48 5.44 -45.33
CA GLN A 123 -20.47 4.81 -46.65
C GLN A 123 -19.37 5.43 -47.54
N PRO A 124 -18.76 4.68 -48.48
CA PRO A 124 -17.91 5.26 -49.51
C PRO A 124 -18.74 5.85 -50.66
N LEU A 125 -18.33 7.03 -51.14
CA LEU A 125 -18.88 7.73 -52.32
C LEU A 125 -18.09 7.33 -53.60
N PRO A 126 -18.68 7.49 -54.80
CA PRO A 126 -18.44 6.66 -56.00
C PRO A 126 -17.09 6.85 -56.69
#